data_AF-A0A924AZA8-F1
#
_entry.id   AF-A0A924AZA8-F1
#
_cell.length_a   1.000
_cell.length_b   1.000
_cell.length_c   1.000
_cell.angle_alpha   90.00
_cell.angle_beta   90.00
_cell.angle_gamma   90.00
#
_symmetry.space_group_name_H-M   'P 1'
#
loop_
_entity.id
_entity.type
_entity.pdbx_description
1 polymer ?
#
loop_
_entity_poly.entity_id
_entity_poly.type
_entity_poly.pdbx_seq_one_letter_code
_entity_poly.pdbx_strand_id
1 'polypeptide(L)'
;MDNRQFGESYRPLSEKKPPSNPERREVLEAPRKWMHFFGETMQNYLVGKQPPDINDFMTKIGEYYDWSHTFLDSSMQTAQHIDDPLSESDIMNEFTFHQINGPVAYLWSSLLYSKHNIFPPDQIADMQAELAVSMAQPSRRLKILDQNRTITTNKEYSRLKGGASEVDGMIALMELMKKYPHVIVLPAPEIFEHNKRSSDRSADLLVIDTVDRQVIGAQIKTNTVDIFKKAVDPLDINAIPPKKEKPFDTNYVIVIDSAYELGNTVFSPRSREARESLPGQIAMGLLSTRPVNKPPVAVPRLHYLKSRQIAVELSRGRKSFLGQAVHHLEERIMPKLEKEGDADQQTA
;
A
#
# COMPACT_ATOMS: atom_id res chain seq x y z
N MET A 1 -15.34 -11.79 -4.90
CA MET A 1 -15.20 -12.77 -3.82
C MET A 1 -15.86 -12.25 -2.57
N ASP A 2 -16.81 -13.02 -2.05
CA ASP A 2 -17.44 -12.79 -0.75
C ASP A 2 -16.42 -12.56 0.39
N ASN A 3 -16.68 -11.54 1.21
CA ASN A 3 -15.83 -11.11 2.33
C ASN A 3 -15.53 -12.23 3.31
N ARG A 4 -16.52 -13.08 3.61
CA ARG A 4 -16.36 -14.15 4.58
C ARG A 4 -15.48 -15.25 4.01
N GLN A 5 -15.71 -15.66 2.76
CA GLN A 5 -14.84 -16.60 2.07
C GLN A 5 -13.39 -16.09 2.02
N PHE A 6 -13.19 -14.81 1.69
CA PHE A 6 -11.87 -14.19 1.68
C PHE A 6 -11.22 -14.26 3.07
N GLY A 7 -11.91 -13.77 4.11
CA GLY A 7 -11.39 -13.74 5.49
C GLY A 7 -11.10 -15.12 6.06
N GLU A 8 -11.99 -16.10 5.89
CA GLU A 8 -11.80 -17.48 6.38
C GLU A 8 -10.62 -18.20 5.70
N SER A 9 -10.20 -17.71 4.53
CA SER A 9 -9.04 -18.22 3.80
C SER A 9 -7.68 -17.86 4.43
N TYR A 10 -7.66 -16.91 5.37
CA TYR A 10 -6.49 -16.54 6.15
C TYR A 10 -6.61 -17.08 7.57
N ARG A 11 -5.53 -17.70 8.05
CA ARG A 11 -5.47 -18.12 9.46
C ARG A 11 -5.18 -16.93 10.37
N PRO A 12 -5.73 -16.91 11.60
CA PRO A 12 -5.33 -15.96 12.62
C PRO A 12 -3.80 -15.91 12.77
N LEU A 13 -3.27 -14.71 13.01
CA LEU A 13 -1.83 -14.52 13.25
C LEU A 13 -1.40 -15.41 14.42
N SER A 14 -0.44 -16.30 14.18
CA SER A 14 0.31 -16.90 15.28
C SER A 14 1.18 -15.80 15.89
N GLU A 15 1.22 -15.69 17.22
CA GLU A 15 2.11 -14.76 17.89
C GLU A 15 3.54 -14.91 17.34
N LYS A 16 4.05 -13.85 16.71
CA LYS A 16 5.46 -13.79 16.29
C LYS A 16 6.31 -13.92 17.55
N LYS A 17 7.31 -14.80 17.52
CA LYS A 17 8.30 -14.85 18.60
C LYS A 17 8.91 -13.45 18.77
N PRO A 18 8.98 -12.93 19.99
CA PRO A 18 9.59 -11.63 20.22
C PRO A 18 11.05 -11.66 19.73
N PRO A 19 11.56 -10.53 19.20
CA PRO A 19 12.97 -10.44 18.81
C PRO A 19 13.87 -10.76 20.00
N SER A 20 14.99 -11.43 19.76
CA SER A 20 15.98 -11.71 20.79
C SER A 20 16.73 -10.45 21.25
N ASN A 21 16.85 -9.46 20.37
CA ASN A 21 17.44 -8.15 20.69
C ASN A 21 16.43 -7.28 21.46
N PRO A 22 16.74 -6.83 22.69
CA PRO A 22 15.86 -5.99 23.52
C PRO A 22 15.51 -4.64 22.89
N GLU A 23 16.48 -3.95 22.29
CA GLU A 23 16.26 -2.65 21.64
C GLU A 23 15.31 -2.80 20.44
N ARG A 24 15.49 -3.88 19.67
CA ARG A 24 14.56 -4.23 18.59
C ARG A 24 13.16 -4.56 19.11
N ARG A 25 13.07 -5.22 20.26
CA ARG A 25 11.79 -5.54 20.87
C ARG A 25 11.02 -4.28 21.26
N GLU A 26 11.72 -3.32 21.86
CA GLU A 26 11.15 -2.03 22.28
C GLU A 26 10.66 -1.21 21.08
N VAL A 27 11.48 -1.08 20.03
CA VAL A 27 11.12 -0.31 18.83
C VAL A 27 9.94 -0.92 18.06
N LEU A 28 9.77 -2.25 18.12
CA LEU A 28 8.68 -2.96 17.41
C LEU A 28 7.43 -3.20 18.25
N GLU A 29 7.44 -2.90 19.54
CA GLU A 29 6.31 -3.19 20.43
C GLU A 29 5.04 -2.45 19.98
N ALA A 30 5.12 -1.13 19.82
CA ALA A 30 3.98 -0.33 19.40
C ALA A 30 3.52 -0.62 17.96
N PRO A 31 4.41 -0.69 16.94
CA PRO A 31 4.02 -1.10 15.59
C PRO A 31 3.24 -2.43 15.56
N ARG A 32 3.76 -3.46 16.23
CA ARG A 32 3.13 -4.79 16.23
C ARG A 32 1.79 -4.81 16.96
N LYS A 33 1.67 -4.07 18.06
CA LYS A 33 0.39 -3.90 18.76
C LYS A 33 -0.67 -3.31 17.81
N TRP A 34 -0.32 -2.26 17.08
CA TRP A 34 -1.23 -1.63 16.13
C TRP A 34 -1.54 -2.51 14.93
N MET A 35 -0.53 -3.17 14.36
CA MET A 35 -0.70 -4.14 13.28
C MET A 35 -1.67 -5.26 13.67
N HIS A 36 -1.52 -5.80 14.88
CA HIS A 36 -2.42 -6.81 15.42
C HIS A 36 -3.85 -6.28 15.59
N PHE A 37 -4.01 -5.09 16.16
CA PHE A 37 -5.32 -4.43 16.31
C PHE A 37 -6.05 -4.28 14.96
N PHE A 38 -5.38 -3.79 13.92
CA PHE A 38 -5.97 -3.64 12.59
C PHE A 38 -6.23 -4.99 11.92
N GLY A 39 -5.33 -5.98 12.10
CA GLY A 39 -5.51 -7.34 11.61
C GLY A 39 -6.74 -8.03 12.21
N GLU A 40 -6.92 -7.96 13.53
CA GLU A 40 -8.10 -8.50 14.20
C GLU A 40 -9.38 -7.76 13.79
N THR A 41 -9.31 -6.43 13.69
CA THR A 41 -10.44 -5.60 13.25
C THR A 41 -10.92 -6.01 11.85
N MET A 42 -10.00 -6.10 10.88
CA MET A 42 -10.32 -6.52 9.51
C MET A 42 -10.85 -7.94 9.48
N GLN A 43 -10.20 -8.88 10.18
CA GLN A 43 -10.65 -10.27 10.22
C GLN A 43 -12.06 -10.39 10.80
N ASN A 44 -12.36 -9.68 11.89
CA ASN A 44 -13.67 -9.68 12.51
C ASN A 44 -14.73 -9.08 11.57
N TYR A 45 -14.42 -8.00 10.85
CA TYR A 45 -15.29 -7.42 9.84
C TYR A 45 -15.60 -8.42 8.73
N LEU A 46 -14.57 -9.04 8.13
CA LEU A 46 -14.72 -9.95 7.00
C LEU A 46 -15.57 -11.18 7.33
N VAL A 47 -15.42 -11.75 8.53
CA VAL A 47 -16.23 -12.91 8.97
C VAL A 47 -17.59 -12.52 9.55
N GLY A 48 -17.97 -11.24 9.49
CA GLY A 48 -19.29 -10.75 9.90
C GLY A 48 -19.51 -10.73 11.42
N LYS A 49 -18.45 -10.62 12.23
CA LYS A 49 -18.60 -10.38 13.67
C LYS A 49 -19.08 -8.96 13.93
N GLN A 50 -19.74 -8.78 15.07
CA GLN A 50 -20.19 -7.47 15.51
C GLN A 50 -18.98 -6.52 15.71
N PRO A 51 -19.04 -5.28 15.20
CA PRO A 51 -17.99 -4.31 15.44
C PRO A 51 -17.91 -3.94 16.94
N PRO A 52 -16.75 -3.50 17.43
CA PRO A 52 -16.61 -2.98 18.79
C PRO A 52 -17.49 -1.74 19.02
N ASP A 53 -17.61 -1.28 20.28
CA ASP A 53 -18.26 0.00 20.56
C ASP A 53 -17.56 1.14 19.80
N ILE A 54 -18.37 2.05 19.23
CA ILE A 54 -17.85 3.12 18.37
C ILE A 54 -16.95 4.08 19.15
N ASN A 55 -17.24 4.40 20.41
CA ASN A 55 -16.43 5.34 21.19
C ASN A 55 -15.09 4.71 21.57
N ASP A 56 -15.10 3.44 21.98
CA ASP A 56 -13.88 2.69 22.28
C ASP A 56 -13.00 2.57 21.03
N PHE A 57 -13.60 2.24 19.89
CA PHE A 57 -12.88 2.14 18.62
C PHE A 57 -12.30 3.48 18.19
N MET A 58 -13.08 4.56 18.22
CA MET A 58 -12.61 5.90 17.86
C MET A 58 -11.51 6.41 18.80
N THR A 59 -11.57 6.06 20.08
CA THR A 59 -10.48 6.32 21.04
C THR A 59 -9.20 5.62 20.60
N LYS A 60 -9.28 4.33 20.23
CA LYS A 60 -8.13 3.57 19.72
C LYS A 60 -7.58 4.11 18.40
N ILE A 61 -8.44 4.54 17.48
CA ILE A 61 -8.02 5.21 16.24
C ILE A 61 -7.31 6.54 16.55
N GLY A 62 -7.80 7.32 17.50
CA GLY A 62 -7.13 8.54 17.97
C GLY A 62 -5.75 8.26 18.55
N GLU A 63 -5.64 7.30 19.48
CA GLU A 63 -4.35 6.84 20.05
C GLU A 63 -3.36 6.39 18.95
N TYR A 64 -3.83 5.63 17.95
CA TYR A 64 -3.02 5.21 16.82
C TYR A 64 -2.57 6.38 15.96
N TYR A 65 -3.50 7.27 15.64
CA TYR A 65 -3.24 8.42 14.80
C TYR A 65 -2.18 9.34 15.43
N ASP A 66 -2.33 9.65 16.71
CA ASP A 66 -1.34 10.42 17.49
C ASP A 66 0.01 9.73 17.51
N TRP A 67 0.04 8.41 17.72
CA TRP A 67 1.27 7.64 17.69
C TRP A 67 1.96 7.71 16.32
N SER A 68 1.20 7.49 15.24
CA SER A 68 1.73 7.46 13.87
C SER A 68 2.29 8.81 13.43
N HIS A 69 1.70 9.92 13.88
CA HIS A 69 2.17 11.27 13.52
C HIS A 69 3.31 11.78 14.40
N THR A 70 3.41 11.29 15.65
CA THR A 70 4.38 11.79 16.62
C THR A 70 5.64 10.95 16.67
N PHE A 71 5.51 9.62 16.58
CA PHE A 71 6.60 8.71 16.90
C PHE A 71 7.08 7.86 15.72
N LEU A 72 6.26 7.63 14.69
CA LEU A 72 6.59 6.72 13.58
C LEU A 72 7.94 7.03 12.93
N ASP A 73 8.17 8.27 12.53
CA ASP A 73 9.44 8.68 11.90
C ASP A 73 10.64 8.41 12.80
N SER A 74 10.51 8.69 14.09
CA SER A 74 11.58 8.44 15.07
C SER A 74 11.80 6.94 15.28
N SER A 75 10.75 6.13 15.36
CA SER A 75 10.83 4.67 15.48
C SER A 75 11.49 4.06 14.24
N MET A 76 11.17 4.56 13.05
CA MET A 76 11.79 4.11 11.80
C MET A 76 13.27 4.47 11.74
N GLN A 77 13.66 5.68 12.17
CA GLN A 77 15.07 6.08 12.24
C GLN A 77 15.85 5.21 13.24
N THR A 78 15.31 4.98 14.43
CA THR A 78 15.94 4.09 15.42
C THR A 78 16.07 2.67 14.86
N ALA A 79 15.02 2.14 14.23
CA ALA A 79 15.03 0.82 13.62
C ALA A 79 16.11 0.65 12.54
N GLN A 80 16.41 1.69 11.76
CA GLN A 80 17.46 1.67 10.73
C GLN A 80 18.88 1.61 11.31
N HIS A 81 19.07 1.96 12.58
CA HIS A 81 20.36 1.94 13.26
C HIS A 81 20.60 0.67 14.08
N ILE A 82 19.64 -0.24 14.15
CA ILE A 82 19.79 -1.52 14.85
C ILE A 82 20.58 -2.49 13.92
N ASP A 83 21.83 -2.77 14.28
CA ASP A 83 22.73 -3.68 13.56
C ASP A 83 22.23 -5.15 13.59
N ASP A 84 21.29 -5.50 12.71
CA ASP A 84 20.90 -6.88 12.40
C ASP A 84 20.52 -7.04 10.90
N PRO A 85 21.49 -7.46 10.04
CA PRO A 85 21.34 -7.49 8.58
C PRO A 85 20.29 -8.47 8.05
N LEU A 86 19.88 -9.44 8.87
CA LEU A 86 18.88 -10.46 8.51
C LEU A 86 17.44 -10.01 8.82
N SER A 87 17.27 -8.77 9.31
CA SER A 87 16.04 -8.34 9.98
C SER A 87 15.49 -6.98 9.55
N GLU A 88 16.30 -6.15 8.89
CA GLU A 88 15.92 -4.81 8.46
C GLU A 88 14.75 -4.81 7.45
N SER A 89 14.68 -5.80 6.56
CA SER A 89 13.58 -5.90 5.58
C SER A 89 12.23 -6.15 6.25
N ASP A 90 12.18 -7.08 7.21
CA ASP A 90 10.94 -7.42 7.92
C ASP A 90 10.46 -6.24 8.77
N ILE A 91 11.39 -5.54 9.43
CA ILE A 91 11.08 -4.36 10.23
C ILE A 91 10.48 -3.26 9.36
N MET A 92 11.08 -3.02 8.21
CA MET A 92 10.66 -1.93 7.35
C MET A 92 9.34 -2.22 6.66
N ASN A 93 9.06 -3.47 6.29
CA ASN A 93 7.73 -3.87 5.83
C ASN A 93 6.67 -3.60 6.92
N GLU A 94 6.95 -3.96 8.18
CA GLU A 94 6.05 -3.64 9.31
C GLU A 94 5.81 -2.13 9.42
N PHE A 95 6.82 -1.28 9.17
CA PHE A 95 6.66 0.18 9.18
C PHE A 95 5.96 0.74 7.93
N THR A 96 6.12 0.14 6.75
CA THR A 96 5.46 0.59 5.50
C THR A 96 3.94 0.58 5.67
N PHE A 97 3.38 -0.47 6.29
CA PHE A 97 1.96 -0.50 6.64
C PHE A 97 1.55 0.75 7.44
N HIS A 98 2.31 1.13 8.46
CA HIS A 98 1.98 2.29 9.29
C HIS A 98 2.12 3.62 8.56
N GLN A 99 3.10 3.75 7.66
CA GLN A 99 3.26 4.93 6.82
C GLN A 99 2.06 5.14 5.88
N ILE A 100 1.45 4.05 5.40
CA ILE A 100 0.25 4.10 4.55
C ILE A 100 -1.00 4.24 5.41
N ASN A 101 -1.09 3.50 6.51
CA ASN A 101 -2.28 3.40 7.34
C ASN A 101 -2.53 4.65 8.20
N GLY A 102 -1.47 5.37 8.61
CA GLY A 102 -1.60 6.60 9.41
C GLY A 102 -2.52 7.65 8.75
N PRO A 103 -2.22 8.09 7.51
CA PRO A 103 -3.06 9.04 6.77
C PRO A 103 -4.50 8.60 6.51
N VAL A 104 -4.77 7.28 6.51
CA VAL A 104 -6.09 6.72 6.18
C VAL A 104 -6.78 6.05 7.37
N ALA A 105 -6.27 6.25 8.60
CA ALA A 105 -6.74 5.52 9.79
C ALA A 105 -8.25 5.66 10.03
N TYR A 106 -8.82 6.82 9.69
CA TYR A 106 -10.26 7.06 9.86
C TYR A 106 -11.14 6.29 8.86
N LEU A 107 -10.59 5.80 7.74
CA LEU A 107 -11.33 4.92 6.81
C LEU A 107 -11.83 3.65 7.50
N TRP A 108 -11.13 3.17 8.53
CA TRP A 108 -11.54 2.00 9.31
C TRP A 108 -12.86 2.20 10.05
N SER A 109 -13.12 3.41 10.56
CA SER A 109 -14.39 3.72 11.23
C SER A 109 -15.56 3.65 10.24
N SER A 110 -15.34 4.10 9.01
CA SER A 110 -16.33 4.03 7.95
C SER A 110 -16.59 2.59 7.52
N LEU A 111 -15.55 1.77 7.38
CA LEU A 111 -15.70 0.33 7.13
C LEU A 111 -16.65 -0.34 8.13
N LEU A 112 -16.52 -0.02 9.42
CA LEU A 112 -17.24 -0.72 10.50
C LEU A 112 -18.64 -0.16 10.78
N TYR A 113 -18.82 1.15 10.68
CA TYR A 113 -20.00 1.83 11.24
C TYR A 113 -20.86 2.58 10.22
N SER A 114 -20.33 2.88 9.03
CA SER A 114 -21.08 3.68 8.05
C SER A 114 -21.91 2.78 7.15
N LYS A 115 -23.24 2.94 7.20
CA LYS A 115 -24.18 2.23 6.31
C LYS A 115 -24.05 2.66 4.84
N HIS A 116 -23.59 3.89 4.60
CA HIS A 116 -23.28 4.43 3.30
C HIS A 116 -21.97 5.20 3.42
N ASN A 117 -20.89 4.61 2.93
CA ASN A 117 -19.57 5.21 2.92
C ASN A 117 -19.56 6.36 1.92
N ILE A 118 -19.65 7.60 2.39
CA ILE A 118 -19.51 8.76 1.52
C ILE A 118 -18.45 9.65 2.13
N PHE A 119 -17.19 9.38 1.78
CA PHE A 119 -16.14 10.35 1.99
C PHE A 119 -16.27 11.44 0.93
N PRO A 120 -16.40 12.72 1.35
CA PRO A 120 -16.29 13.83 0.40
C PRO A 120 -14.98 13.71 -0.39
N PRO A 121 -15.00 13.96 -1.72
CA PRO A 121 -13.79 13.90 -2.54
C PRO A 121 -12.62 14.75 -2.00
N ASP A 122 -12.92 15.85 -1.32
CA ASP A 122 -11.93 16.70 -0.64
C ASP A 122 -11.22 15.97 0.52
N GLN A 123 -11.92 15.14 1.31
CA GLN A 123 -11.30 14.36 2.37
C GLN A 123 -10.39 13.28 1.80
N ILE A 124 -10.81 12.61 0.72
CA ILE A 124 -9.96 11.64 0.00
C ILE A 124 -8.71 12.35 -0.54
N ALA A 125 -8.87 13.53 -1.13
CA ALA A 125 -7.76 14.33 -1.64
C ALA A 125 -6.79 14.81 -0.55
N ASP A 126 -7.28 15.02 0.68
CA ASP A 126 -6.45 15.35 1.83
C ASP A 126 -5.63 14.13 2.28
N MET A 127 -6.26 12.96 2.46
CA MET A 127 -5.56 11.71 2.79
C MET A 127 -4.50 11.34 1.74
N GLN A 128 -4.82 11.47 0.44
CA GLN A 128 -3.87 11.24 -0.65
C GLN A 128 -2.69 12.23 -0.60
N ALA A 129 -2.93 13.48 -0.20
CA ALA A 129 -1.87 14.48 -0.06
C ALA A 129 -1.00 14.23 1.16
N GLU A 130 -1.53 13.69 2.26
CA GLU A 130 -0.77 13.24 3.43
C GLU A 130 0.14 12.07 3.07
N LEU A 131 -0.38 11.06 2.37
CA LEU A 131 0.41 9.97 1.78
C LEU A 131 1.52 10.51 0.85
N ALA A 132 1.21 11.48 0.01
CA ALA A 132 2.21 12.06 -0.88
C ALA A 132 3.29 12.87 -0.13
N VAL A 133 2.95 13.52 0.98
CA VAL A 133 3.91 14.24 1.84
C VAL A 133 4.91 13.27 2.48
N SER A 134 4.44 12.13 3.01
CA SER A 134 5.33 11.14 3.63
C SER A 134 6.34 10.55 2.63
N MET A 135 5.99 10.53 1.34
CA MET A 135 6.83 10.01 0.27
C MET A 135 7.84 11.01 -0.32
N ALA A 136 7.80 12.29 0.03
CA ALA A 136 8.66 13.30 -0.59
C ALA A 136 10.16 13.04 -0.35
N GLN A 137 10.57 12.82 0.91
CA GLN A 137 11.97 12.52 1.24
C GLN A 137 12.43 11.15 0.71
N PRO A 138 11.67 10.05 0.91
CA PRO A 138 11.99 8.75 0.30
C PRO A 138 12.17 8.83 -1.22
N SER A 139 11.28 9.52 -1.93
CA SER A 139 11.37 9.67 -3.40
C SER A 139 12.60 10.47 -3.83
N ARG A 140 12.96 11.51 -3.08
CA ARG A 140 14.18 12.27 -3.34
C ARG A 140 15.43 11.42 -3.12
N ARG A 141 15.46 10.64 -2.03
CA ARG A 141 16.54 9.70 -1.73
C ARG A 141 16.67 8.64 -2.82
N LEU A 142 15.55 8.08 -3.27
CA LEU A 142 15.52 7.11 -4.37
C LEU A 142 16.14 7.68 -5.66
N LYS A 143 15.82 8.93 -6.02
CA LYS A 143 16.42 9.62 -7.16
C LYS A 143 17.94 9.79 -7.02
N ILE A 144 18.43 10.13 -5.83
CA ILE A 144 19.88 10.27 -5.58
C ILE A 144 20.58 8.91 -5.73
N LEU A 145 19.99 7.84 -5.19
CA LEU A 145 20.53 6.49 -5.29
C LEU A 145 20.56 6.00 -6.76
N ASP A 146 19.49 6.26 -7.51
CA ASP A 146 19.41 5.95 -8.95
C ASP A 146 20.50 6.68 -9.76
N GLN A 147 20.66 7.99 -9.53
CA GLN A 147 21.67 8.80 -10.21
C GLN A 147 23.11 8.34 -9.93
N ASN A 148 23.36 7.83 -8.73
CA ASN A 148 24.67 7.34 -8.31
C ASN A 148 24.96 5.89 -8.76
N ARG A 149 24.06 5.26 -9.53
CA ARG A 149 24.18 3.89 -10.06
C ARG A 149 24.43 2.80 -9.00
N THR A 150 24.11 3.05 -7.74
CA THR A 150 24.19 2.06 -6.64
C THR A 150 22.99 1.10 -6.63
N ILE A 151 22.50 0.69 -7.81
CA ILE A 151 21.12 0.22 -8.01
C ILE A 151 20.94 -1.29 -7.76
N THR A 152 21.90 -2.14 -8.12
CA THR A 152 21.61 -3.57 -8.31
C THR A 152 21.73 -4.44 -7.06
N THR A 153 22.36 -3.95 -5.98
CA THR A 153 22.52 -4.71 -4.72
C THR A 153 22.14 -3.92 -3.47
N ASN A 154 21.69 -2.67 -3.61
CA ASN A 154 21.39 -1.83 -2.46
C ASN A 154 19.99 -2.15 -1.90
N LYS A 155 19.96 -2.81 -0.73
CA LYS A 155 18.72 -3.10 0.01
C LYS A 155 17.87 -1.85 0.27
N GLU A 156 18.52 -0.72 0.54
CA GLU A 156 17.84 0.57 0.76
C GLU A 156 17.06 0.99 -0.50
N TYR A 157 17.67 0.84 -1.68
CA TYR A 157 17.04 1.21 -2.95
C TYR A 157 15.79 0.38 -3.21
N SER A 158 15.89 -0.96 -3.12
CA SER A 158 14.74 -1.86 -3.33
C SER A 158 13.60 -1.59 -2.35
N ARG A 159 13.92 -1.31 -1.09
CA ARG A 159 12.93 -0.97 -0.05
C ARG A 159 12.21 0.34 -0.35
N LEU A 160 12.96 1.40 -0.63
CA LEU A 160 12.39 2.71 -0.96
C LEU A 160 11.53 2.62 -2.23
N LYS A 161 11.98 1.82 -3.20
CA LYS A 161 11.23 1.55 -4.43
C LYS A 161 9.91 0.82 -4.14
N GLY A 162 9.93 -0.22 -3.29
CA GLY A 162 8.74 -0.96 -2.87
C GLY A 162 7.70 -0.07 -2.19
N GLY A 163 8.08 0.61 -1.10
CA GLY A 163 7.16 1.49 -0.38
C GLY A 163 6.63 2.65 -1.24
N ALA A 164 7.45 3.19 -2.14
CA ALA A 164 6.99 4.21 -3.09
C ALA A 164 5.97 3.68 -4.10
N SER A 165 6.16 2.47 -4.60
CA SER A 165 5.16 1.80 -5.45
C SER A 165 3.86 1.52 -4.70
N GLU A 166 3.94 1.09 -3.43
CA GLU A 166 2.77 0.84 -2.59
C GLU A 166 1.94 2.10 -2.34
N VAL A 167 2.59 3.22 -2.02
CA VAL A 167 1.91 4.52 -1.85
C VAL A 167 1.29 5.00 -3.16
N ASP A 168 1.99 4.90 -4.29
CA ASP A 168 1.43 5.26 -5.60
C ASP A 168 0.18 4.42 -5.92
N GLY A 169 0.23 3.11 -5.63
CA GLY A 169 -0.91 2.21 -5.81
C GLY A 169 -2.07 2.54 -4.88
N MET A 170 -1.81 2.84 -3.61
CA MET A 170 -2.83 3.30 -2.66
C MET A 170 -3.51 4.58 -3.15
N ILE A 171 -2.73 5.60 -3.55
CA ILE A 171 -3.28 6.86 -4.07
C ILE A 171 -4.15 6.61 -5.31
N ALA A 172 -3.69 5.77 -6.23
CA ALA A 172 -4.45 5.44 -7.44
C ALA A 172 -5.76 4.69 -7.13
N LEU A 173 -5.73 3.72 -6.22
CA LEU A 173 -6.93 3.00 -5.80
C LEU A 173 -7.92 3.88 -5.03
N MET A 174 -7.45 4.85 -4.24
CA MET A 174 -8.31 5.81 -3.54
C MET A 174 -9.12 6.70 -4.51
N GLU A 175 -8.70 6.87 -5.77
CA GLU A 175 -9.56 7.53 -6.76
C GLU A 175 -10.81 6.71 -7.09
N LEU A 176 -10.76 5.39 -6.97
CA LEU A 176 -11.96 4.55 -7.12
C LEU A 176 -13.00 4.90 -6.05
N MET A 177 -12.59 5.23 -4.83
CA MET A 177 -13.51 5.66 -3.75
C MET A 177 -14.27 6.95 -4.11
N LYS A 178 -13.70 7.82 -4.96
CA LYS A 178 -14.38 9.04 -5.42
C LYS A 178 -15.46 8.73 -6.45
N LYS A 179 -15.27 7.68 -7.25
CA LYS A 179 -16.20 7.25 -8.31
C LYS A 179 -17.24 6.25 -7.80
N TYR A 180 -16.85 5.39 -6.87
CA TYR A 180 -17.64 4.33 -6.25
C TYR A 180 -17.62 4.52 -4.72
N PRO A 181 -18.52 5.33 -4.15
CA PRO A 181 -18.46 5.65 -2.71
C PRO A 181 -18.59 4.43 -1.79
N HIS A 182 -19.28 3.38 -2.24
CA HIS A 182 -19.39 2.11 -1.49
C HIS A 182 -18.07 1.32 -1.44
N VAL A 183 -17.07 1.67 -2.24
CA VAL A 183 -15.75 1.05 -2.22
C VAL A 183 -14.87 1.75 -1.18
N ILE A 184 -14.21 0.95 -0.35
CA ILE A 184 -13.16 1.40 0.56
C ILE A 184 -11.85 0.72 0.17
N VAL A 185 -10.76 1.48 0.20
CA VAL A 185 -9.40 0.95 0.04
C VAL A 185 -8.67 1.12 1.37
N LEU A 186 -8.07 0.04 1.87
CA LEU A 186 -7.29 0.02 3.10
C LEU A 186 -5.96 -0.70 2.88
N PRO A 187 -4.88 -0.32 3.59
CA PRO A 187 -3.69 -1.15 3.62
C PRO A 187 -4.01 -2.50 4.26
N ALA A 188 -3.44 -3.56 3.72
CA ALA A 188 -3.65 -4.91 4.20
C ALA A 188 -2.83 -5.12 5.48
N PRO A 189 -3.44 -5.47 6.62
CA PRO A 189 -2.68 -5.85 7.82
C PRO A 189 -1.84 -7.11 7.59
N GLU A 190 -0.87 -7.34 8.48
CA GLU A 190 0.11 -8.44 8.39
C GLU A 190 -0.50 -9.83 8.11
N ILE A 191 -1.70 -10.12 8.63
CA ILE A 191 -2.40 -11.39 8.43
C ILE A 191 -2.67 -11.68 6.94
N PHE A 192 -2.80 -10.64 6.12
CA PHE A 192 -3.04 -10.71 4.68
C PHE A 192 -1.75 -10.55 3.87
N GLU A 193 -0.73 -9.85 4.39
CA GLU A 193 0.53 -9.61 3.68
C GLU A 193 1.51 -10.80 3.79
N HIS A 194 1.63 -11.41 4.97
CA HIS A 194 2.72 -12.32 5.31
C HIS A 194 2.27 -13.73 5.73
N ASN A 195 1.07 -14.15 5.31
CA ASN A 195 0.57 -15.47 5.65
C ASN A 195 1.33 -16.59 4.92
N LYS A 196 2.27 -17.25 5.61
CA LYS A 196 3.09 -18.34 5.04
C LYS A 196 2.28 -19.50 4.42
N ARG A 197 1.02 -19.70 4.81
CA ARG A 197 0.16 -20.77 4.26
C ARG A 197 -0.69 -20.33 3.07
N SER A 198 -0.94 -19.03 2.96
CA SER A 198 -1.72 -18.40 1.89
C SER A 198 -0.85 -17.38 1.14
N SER A 199 0.41 -17.74 0.88
CA SER A 199 1.40 -16.83 0.27
C SER A 199 1.06 -16.47 -1.19
N ASP A 200 0.27 -17.30 -1.85
CA ASP A 200 -0.36 -17.05 -3.15
C ASP A 200 -1.54 -16.07 -3.07
N ARG A 201 -1.94 -15.67 -1.85
CA ARG A 201 -3.01 -14.71 -1.58
C ARG A 201 -2.50 -13.50 -0.81
N SER A 202 -1.18 -13.29 -0.76
CA SER A 202 -0.62 -12.10 -0.14
C SER A 202 -1.12 -10.85 -0.84
N ALA A 203 -1.50 -9.84 -0.06
CA ALA A 203 -1.95 -8.54 -0.56
C ALA A 203 -1.29 -7.42 0.25
N ASP A 204 -0.96 -6.30 -0.42
CA ASP A 204 -0.44 -5.09 0.23
C ASP A 204 -1.59 -4.14 0.58
N LEU A 205 -2.66 -4.15 -0.23
CA LEU A 205 -3.87 -3.35 -0.05
C LEU A 205 -5.12 -4.23 -0.21
N LEU A 206 -6.22 -3.82 0.39
CA LEU A 206 -7.54 -4.43 0.26
C LEU A 206 -8.51 -3.42 -0.36
N VAL A 207 -9.24 -3.85 -1.38
CA VAL A 207 -10.34 -3.09 -1.99
C VAL A 207 -11.63 -3.80 -1.63
N ILE A 208 -12.51 -3.10 -0.91
CA ILE A 208 -13.69 -3.67 -0.28
C ILE A 208 -14.93 -2.94 -0.81
N ASP A 209 -15.82 -3.69 -1.45
CA ASP A 209 -17.20 -3.28 -1.67
C ASP A 209 -18.01 -3.50 -0.39
N THR A 210 -18.45 -2.41 0.21
CA THR A 210 -19.19 -2.44 1.48
C THR A 210 -20.69 -2.74 1.31
N VAL A 211 -21.24 -2.58 0.11
CA VAL A 211 -22.65 -2.89 -0.20
C VAL A 211 -22.79 -4.37 -0.52
N ASP A 212 -22.00 -4.87 -1.47
CA ASP A 212 -22.09 -6.26 -1.94
C ASP A 212 -21.26 -7.23 -1.10
N ARG A 213 -20.55 -6.70 -0.09
CA ARG A 213 -19.65 -7.45 0.81
C ARG A 213 -18.63 -8.27 0.03
N GLN A 214 -18.04 -7.63 -0.97
CA GLN A 214 -17.01 -8.21 -1.82
C GLN A 214 -15.66 -7.62 -1.47
N VAL A 215 -14.61 -8.41 -1.56
CA VAL A 215 -13.23 -7.95 -1.34
C VAL A 215 -12.31 -8.55 -2.38
N ILE A 216 -11.30 -7.76 -2.74
CA ILE A 216 -10.16 -8.24 -3.49
C ILE A 216 -8.87 -7.65 -2.91
N GLY A 217 -7.86 -8.51 -2.76
CA GLY A 217 -6.52 -8.08 -2.44
C GLY A 217 -5.84 -7.46 -3.66
N ALA A 218 -5.02 -6.45 -3.42
CA ALA A 218 -4.14 -5.86 -4.41
C ALA A 218 -2.68 -6.03 -3.94
N GLN A 219 -1.89 -6.75 -4.73
CA GLN A 219 -0.46 -6.92 -4.49
C GLN A 219 0.32 -6.08 -5.50
N ILE A 220 1.04 -5.09 -5.01
CA ILE A 220 1.84 -4.18 -5.82
C ILE A 220 3.24 -4.77 -5.98
N LYS A 221 3.73 -4.84 -7.22
CA LYS A 221 5.08 -5.31 -7.53
C LYS A 221 5.87 -4.25 -8.29
N THR A 222 7.12 -4.07 -7.90
CA THR A 222 8.03 -3.06 -8.49
C THR A 222 8.45 -3.36 -9.93
N ASN A 223 8.35 -4.62 -10.36
CA ASN A 223 8.57 -5.04 -11.75
C ASN A 223 8.03 -6.48 -11.93
N THR A 224 7.01 -6.68 -12.77
CA THR A 224 6.54 -8.05 -13.08
C THR A 224 7.27 -8.70 -14.25
N VAL A 225 8.13 -7.96 -14.97
CA VAL A 225 8.93 -8.51 -16.08
C VAL A 225 9.84 -9.64 -15.59
N ASP A 226 10.32 -9.63 -14.35
CA ASP A 226 11.05 -10.76 -13.77
C ASP A 226 10.16 -11.95 -13.37
N ILE A 227 8.86 -11.71 -13.14
CA ILE A 227 7.88 -12.77 -12.84
C ILE A 227 7.43 -13.44 -14.14
N PHE A 228 7.24 -12.69 -15.22
CA PHE A 228 6.80 -13.20 -16.52
C PHE A 228 7.94 -13.65 -17.46
N LYS A 229 9.13 -13.02 -17.46
CA LYS A 229 10.28 -13.52 -18.24
C LYS A 229 10.80 -14.87 -17.72
N LYS A 230 10.75 -15.10 -16.40
CA LYS A 230 11.13 -16.40 -15.80
C LYS A 230 10.13 -17.52 -16.07
N ALA A 231 8.94 -17.19 -16.58
CA ALA A 231 7.97 -18.18 -17.06
C ALA A 231 8.18 -18.57 -18.53
N VAL A 232 9.05 -17.87 -19.29
CA VAL A 232 9.13 -18.00 -20.75
C VAL A 232 10.52 -18.42 -21.27
N ASP A 233 11.60 -18.37 -20.47
CA ASP A 233 12.94 -18.79 -20.94
C ASP A 233 13.55 -19.93 -20.10
N PRO A 234 13.47 -21.21 -20.55
CA PRO A 234 13.99 -22.37 -19.83
C PRO A 234 15.51 -22.59 -19.96
N LEU A 235 16.24 -21.74 -20.70
CA LEU A 235 17.58 -22.07 -21.20
C LEU A 235 18.75 -21.32 -20.54
N ASP A 236 18.52 -20.47 -19.54
CA ASP A 236 19.63 -19.90 -18.76
C ASP A 236 20.11 -20.87 -17.68
N ILE A 237 21.06 -21.73 -18.07
CA ILE A 237 21.75 -22.74 -17.25
C ILE A 237 22.56 -22.17 -16.08
N ASN A 238 22.75 -20.85 -16.00
CA ASN A 238 23.40 -20.16 -14.87
C ASN A 238 22.42 -19.31 -14.04
N ALA A 239 21.16 -19.21 -14.44
CA ALA A 239 20.15 -18.58 -13.61
C ALA A 239 19.92 -19.44 -12.38
N ILE A 240 20.16 -18.86 -11.19
CA ILE A 240 19.69 -19.42 -9.92
C ILE A 240 18.22 -19.79 -10.14
N PRO A 241 17.83 -21.08 -10.00
CA PRO A 241 16.46 -21.48 -10.27
C PRO A 241 15.57 -20.57 -9.44
N PRO A 242 14.56 -19.91 -10.03
CA PRO A 242 13.63 -19.11 -9.24
C PRO A 242 13.18 -20.00 -8.09
N LYS A 243 13.29 -19.49 -6.85
CA LYS A 243 12.51 -20.06 -5.76
C LYS A 243 11.11 -20.25 -6.36
N LYS A 244 10.57 -21.47 -6.29
CA LYS A 244 9.23 -21.78 -6.80
C LYS A 244 8.22 -20.92 -6.04
N GLU A 245 8.08 -19.67 -6.43
CA GLU A 245 7.06 -18.76 -5.95
C GLU A 245 5.77 -19.31 -6.55
N LYS A 246 4.85 -19.69 -5.65
CA LYS A 246 3.53 -20.13 -6.09
C LYS A 246 2.89 -18.96 -6.84
N PRO A 247 2.27 -19.20 -8.02
CA PRO A 247 1.53 -18.15 -8.71
C PRO A 247 0.42 -17.62 -7.80
N PHE A 248 0.13 -16.31 -7.89
CA PHE A 248 -0.94 -15.70 -7.12
C PHE A 248 -2.31 -16.28 -7.53
N ASP A 249 -3.17 -16.49 -6.55
CA ASP A 249 -4.55 -16.92 -6.75
C ASP A 249 -5.39 -15.72 -7.20
N THR A 250 -5.61 -15.63 -8.51
CA THR A 250 -6.29 -14.49 -9.17
C THR A 250 -7.78 -14.32 -8.81
N ASN A 251 -8.33 -15.23 -7.99
CA ASN A 251 -9.66 -15.06 -7.39
C ASN A 251 -9.61 -14.22 -6.11
N TYR A 252 -8.47 -14.21 -5.41
CA TYR A 252 -8.28 -13.47 -4.15
C TYR A 252 -7.51 -12.18 -4.38
N VAL A 253 -6.50 -12.20 -5.26
CA VAL A 253 -5.54 -11.10 -5.39
C VAL A 253 -5.34 -10.70 -6.84
N ILE A 254 -5.30 -9.39 -7.09
CA ILE A 254 -4.82 -8.80 -8.34
C ILE A 254 -3.38 -8.33 -8.12
N VAL A 255 -2.47 -8.79 -8.98
CA VAL A 255 -1.10 -8.26 -9.03
C VAL A 255 -1.10 -6.99 -9.88
N ILE A 256 -0.69 -5.88 -9.27
CA ILE A 256 -0.51 -4.58 -9.91
C ILE A 256 0.97 -4.40 -10.24
N ASP A 257 1.29 -4.31 -11.54
CA ASP A 257 2.63 -3.97 -11.99
C ASP A 257 2.84 -2.46 -11.89
N SER A 258 3.62 -2.03 -10.91
CA SER A 258 3.89 -0.61 -10.75
C SER A 258 4.65 0.01 -11.93
N ALA A 259 5.43 -0.77 -12.68
CA ALA A 259 6.16 -0.27 -13.85
C ALA A 259 5.21 0.11 -14.99
N TYR A 260 4.23 -0.75 -15.28
CA TYR A 260 3.30 -0.55 -16.39
C TYR A 260 2.02 0.16 -15.96
N GLU A 261 1.34 -0.33 -14.93
CA GLU A 261 -0.01 0.09 -14.56
C GLU A 261 -0.01 1.37 -13.73
N LEU A 262 1.03 1.61 -12.91
CA LEU A 262 1.19 2.86 -12.18
C LEU A 262 2.03 3.90 -12.94
N GLY A 263 2.39 3.60 -14.19
CA GLY A 263 3.12 4.54 -15.06
C GLY A 263 4.58 4.75 -14.66
N ASN A 264 5.20 3.81 -13.95
CA ASN A 264 6.64 3.86 -13.65
C ASN A 264 7.50 3.38 -14.84
N THR A 265 7.07 3.64 -16.08
CA THR A 265 7.86 3.43 -17.29
C THR A 265 7.71 4.64 -18.21
N VAL A 266 8.82 5.19 -18.67
CA VAL A 266 8.86 6.28 -19.64
C VAL A 266 9.46 5.77 -20.93
N PHE A 267 8.69 5.85 -22.01
CA PHE A 267 9.22 5.62 -23.34
C PHE A 267 10.04 6.83 -23.79
N SER A 268 11.32 6.62 -24.13
CA SER A 268 12.17 7.66 -24.70
C SER A 268 12.10 7.58 -26.23
N PRO A 269 11.46 8.55 -26.91
CA PRO A 269 11.35 8.52 -28.37
C PRO A 269 12.72 8.56 -29.07
N ARG A 270 13.73 9.16 -28.40
CA ARG A 270 15.08 9.30 -28.93
C ARG A 270 15.88 8.00 -28.89
N SER A 271 15.73 7.19 -27.84
CA SER A 271 16.43 5.92 -27.72
C SER A 271 15.60 4.72 -28.20
N ARG A 272 14.30 4.90 -28.48
CA ARG A 272 13.33 3.82 -28.74
C ARG A 272 13.31 2.76 -27.63
N GLU A 273 13.76 3.13 -26.44
CA GLU A 273 13.82 2.27 -25.26
C GLU A 273 12.78 2.74 -24.25
N ALA A 274 12.05 1.79 -23.69
CA ALA A 274 11.34 1.99 -22.43
C ALA A 274 12.38 2.04 -21.31
N ARG A 275 12.39 3.14 -20.54
CA ARG A 275 13.18 3.25 -19.32
C ARG A 275 12.24 3.20 -18.14
N GLU A 276 12.60 2.42 -17.13
CA GLU A 276 11.89 2.44 -15.86
C GLU A 276 11.97 3.86 -15.27
N SER A 277 10.81 4.39 -14.90
CA SER A 277 10.66 5.61 -14.14
C SER A 277 10.72 5.29 -12.66
N LEU A 278 11.25 6.20 -11.85
CA LEU A 278 11.31 6.01 -10.41
C LEU A 278 9.91 6.01 -9.80
N PRO A 279 9.50 5.00 -9.01
CA PRO A 279 8.25 5.04 -8.24
C PRO A 279 8.10 6.28 -7.37
N GLY A 280 6.85 6.57 -6.96
CA GLY A 280 6.46 7.78 -6.27
C GLY A 280 6.05 8.92 -7.21
N GLN A 281 5.91 8.67 -8.53
CA GLN A 281 5.56 9.73 -9.49
C GLN A 281 4.11 10.19 -9.33
N ILE A 282 3.19 9.29 -8.98
CA ILE A 282 1.79 9.65 -8.76
C ILE A 282 1.71 10.55 -7.53
N ALA A 283 2.34 10.15 -6.42
CA ALA A 283 2.46 10.94 -5.21
C ALA A 283 3.06 12.33 -5.48
N MET A 284 4.22 12.39 -6.14
CA MET A 284 4.89 13.68 -6.43
C MET A 284 4.09 14.54 -7.40
N GLY A 285 3.44 13.93 -8.40
CA GLY A 285 2.53 14.61 -9.32
C GLY A 285 1.38 15.29 -8.57
N LEU A 286 0.69 14.54 -7.71
CA LEU A 286 -0.41 15.03 -6.88
C LEU A 286 0.05 16.17 -5.94
N LEU A 287 1.18 15.99 -5.26
CA LEU A 287 1.67 17.00 -4.32
C LEU A 287 2.11 18.29 -5.01
N SER A 288 2.71 18.19 -6.21
CA SER A 288 3.19 19.35 -6.96
C SER A 288 2.07 20.26 -7.48
N THR A 289 0.93 19.67 -7.85
CA THR A 289 -0.24 20.40 -8.38
C THR A 289 -1.15 20.94 -7.29
N ARG A 290 -1.02 20.43 -6.05
CA ARG A 290 -1.81 20.90 -4.91
C ARG A 290 -1.51 22.38 -4.58
N PRO A 291 -2.54 23.20 -4.28
CA PRO A 291 -2.36 24.62 -3.95
C PRO A 291 -1.53 24.85 -2.69
N VAL A 292 -0.59 25.79 -2.76
CA VAL A 292 0.32 26.17 -1.66
C VAL A 292 -0.43 26.61 -0.38
N ASN A 293 -1.60 27.20 -0.54
CA ASN A 293 -2.45 27.68 0.54
C ASN A 293 -3.42 26.62 1.10
N LYS A 294 -3.43 25.40 0.57
CA LYS A 294 -4.29 24.29 1.01
C LYS A 294 -3.42 23.10 1.49
N PRO A 295 -2.64 23.22 2.57
CA PRO A 295 -1.95 22.07 3.15
C PRO A 295 -2.98 21.00 3.58
N PRO A 296 -2.61 19.71 3.61
CA PRO A 296 -3.45 18.69 4.25
C PRO A 296 -3.67 19.01 5.72
N VAL A 297 -4.81 18.60 6.28
CA VAL A 297 -5.23 18.99 7.64
C VAL A 297 -4.23 18.53 8.70
N ALA A 298 -3.71 17.29 8.57
CA ALA A 298 -2.77 16.73 9.54
C ALA A 298 -1.33 17.25 9.43
N VAL A 299 -0.99 17.96 8.36
CA VAL A 299 0.40 18.23 8.01
C VAL A 299 0.79 19.66 8.37
N PRO A 300 1.79 19.87 9.25
CA PRO A 300 2.30 21.19 9.55
C PRO A 300 2.70 21.93 8.26
N ARG A 301 2.24 23.19 8.12
CA ARG A 301 2.42 23.98 6.89
C ARG A 301 3.88 24.00 6.40
N LEU A 302 4.84 24.18 7.31
CA LEU A 302 6.26 24.19 6.93
C LEU A 302 6.72 22.85 6.34
N HIS A 303 6.26 21.72 6.90
CA HIS A 303 6.56 20.39 6.38
C HIS A 303 5.96 20.23 4.98
N TYR A 304 4.68 20.56 4.81
CA TYR A 304 4.00 20.55 3.51
C TYR A 304 4.75 21.36 2.44
N LEU A 305 5.18 22.59 2.76
CA LEU A 305 5.90 23.45 1.82
C LEU A 305 7.24 22.85 1.38
N LYS A 306 7.99 22.26 2.32
CA LYS A 306 9.25 21.57 2.01
C LYS A 306 9.01 20.34 1.12
N SER A 307 8.03 19.50 1.46
CA SER A 307 7.69 18.31 0.66
C SER A 307 7.17 18.68 -0.72
N ARG A 308 6.38 19.75 -0.84
CA ARG A 308 5.93 20.28 -2.14
C ARG A 308 7.09 20.81 -2.98
N GLN A 309 8.07 21.49 -2.38
CA GLN A 309 9.25 21.95 -3.12
C GLN A 309 10.01 20.77 -3.74
N ILE A 310 10.16 19.67 -2.99
CA ILE A 310 10.73 18.42 -3.49
C ILE A 310 9.86 17.85 -4.62
N ALA A 311 8.55 17.78 -4.42
CA ALA A 311 7.63 17.27 -5.44
C ALA A 311 7.71 18.06 -6.76
N VAL A 312 7.80 19.39 -6.71
CA VAL A 312 7.99 20.25 -7.90
C VAL A 312 9.34 19.98 -8.57
N GLU A 313 10.40 19.70 -7.81
CA GLU A 313 11.71 19.31 -8.35
C GLU A 313 11.64 17.95 -9.08
N LEU A 314 10.95 16.98 -8.48
CA LEU A 314 10.86 15.59 -8.98
C LEU A 314 9.87 15.44 -10.16
N SER A 315 8.81 16.24 -10.20
CA SER A 315 7.77 16.21 -11.25
C SER A 315 8.07 17.10 -12.46
N ARG A 316 9.15 17.91 -12.42
CA ARG A 316 9.44 18.88 -13.48
C ARG A 316 9.52 18.21 -14.86
N GLY A 317 8.68 18.68 -15.79
CA GLY A 317 8.64 18.20 -17.17
C GLY A 317 7.92 16.85 -17.35
N ARG A 318 7.23 16.34 -16.32
CA ARG A 318 6.48 15.08 -16.36
C ARG A 318 4.98 15.34 -16.27
N LYS A 319 4.19 14.53 -16.97
CA LYS A 319 2.74 14.48 -16.78
C LYS A 319 2.42 13.47 -15.68
N SER A 320 1.37 13.74 -14.90
CA SER A 320 0.87 12.76 -13.93
C SER A 320 0.29 11.55 -14.67
N PHE A 321 0.62 10.35 -14.21
CA PHE A 321 0.07 9.09 -14.72
C PHE A 321 -1.21 8.65 -13.99
N LEU A 322 -1.65 9.40 -12.97
CA LEU A 322 -2.78 9.03 -12.12
C LEU A 322 -4.03 8.64 -12.91
N GLY A 323 -4.47 9.48 -13.87
CA GLY A 323 -5.69 9.17 -14.64
C GLY A 323 -5.61 7.86 -15.44
N GLN A 324 -4.43 7.56 -16.00
CA GLN A 324 -4.21 6.29 -16.72
C GLN A 324 -4.16 5.10 -15.74
N ALA A 325 -3.49 5.27 -14.61
CA ALA A 325 -3.42 4.23 -13.57
C ALA A 325 -4.81 3.88 -13.03
N VAL A 326 -5.63 4.90 -12.72
CA VAL A 326 -7.02 4.70 -12.27
C VAL A 326 -7.82 3.91 -13.30
N HIS A 327 -7.72 4.26 -14.58
CA HIS A 327 -8.43 3.54 -15.64
C HIS A 327 -8.03 2.06 -15.70
N HIS A 328 -6.74 1.74 -15.68
CA HIS A 328 -6.27 0.35 -15.68
C HIS A 328 -6.72 -0.43 -14.43
N LEU A 329 -6.62 0.20 -13.26
CA LEU A 329 -7.02 -0.44 -12.00
C LEU A 329 -8.53 -0.67 -11.95
N GLU A 330 -9.33 0.30 -12.39
CA GLU A 330 -10.79 0.20 -12.49
C GLU A 330 -11.21 -1.00 -13.35
N GLU A 331 -10.66 -1.11 -14.56
CA GLU A 331 -10.99 -2.20 -15.51
C GLU A 331 -10.67 -3.60 -14.98
N ARG A 332 -9.71 -3.72 -14.05
CA ARG A 332 -9.30 -5.01 -13.48
C ARG A 332 -10.03 -5.34 -12.18
N ILE A 333 -10.29 -4.33 -11.34
CA ILE A 333 -10.82 -4.50 -9.99
C ILE A 333 -12.34 -4.52 -9.99
N MET A 334 -13.00 -3.57 -10.65
CA MET A 334 -14.46 -3.44 -10.55
C MET A 334 -15.20 -4.69 -11.07
N PRO A 335 -14.82 -5.29 -12.23
CA PRO A 335 -15.47 -6.52 -12.69
C PRO A 335 -15.28 -7.72 -11.75
N LYS A 336 -14.29 -7.70 -10.86
CA LYS A 336 -14.06 -8.75 -9.86
C LYS A 336 -14.88 -8.55 -8.59
N LEU A 337 -15.24 -7.31 -8.28
CA LEU A 337 -16.18 -6.97 -7.20
C LEU A 337 -17.63 -7.21 -7.65
N GLU A 338 -17.97 -6.91 -8.90
CA GLU A 338 -19.36 -7.01 -9.41
C GLU A 338 -19.82 -8.44 -9.75
N LYS A 339 -18.90 -9.35 -10.12
CA LYS A 339 -19.24 -10.64 -10.77
C LYS A 339 -19.96 -11.70 -9.93
N GLU A 340 -20.06 -11.55 -8.62
CA GLU A 340 -20.69 -12.57 -7.75
C GLU A 340 -22.15 -12.24 -7.39
N GLY A 341 -22.68 -11.06 -7.74
CA GLY A 341 -24.08 -10.70 -7.48
C GLY A 341 -25.12 -11.35 -8.40
N ASP A 342 -24.72 -11.76 -9.62
CA ASP A 342 -25.65 -12.27 -10.64
C ASP A 342 -25.87 -13.80 -10.60
N ALA A 343 -24.97 -14.55 -9.96
CA ALA A 343 -25.06 -16.01 -9.93
C ALA A 343 -26.19 -16.52 -9.01
N ASP A 344 -26.51 -15.77 -7.95
CA ASP A 344 -27.55 -16.14 -6.98
C ASP A 344 -28.97 -15.69 -7.38
N GLN A 345 -29.11 -14.90 -8.46
CA GLN A 345 -30.42 -14.50 -8.99
C GLN A 345 -30.97 -15.41 -10.09
N GLN A 346 -30.20 -16.41 -10.54
CA GLN A 346 -30.65 -17.38 -11.56
C GLN A 346 -31.15 -18.72 -10.98
N THR A 347 -31.18 -18.86 -9.64
CA THR A 347 -31.66 -20.07 -8.94
C THR A 347 -32.77 -19.81 -7.92
N ALA A 348 -33.39 -18.63 -7.93
CA ALA A 348 -34.55 -18.30 -7.09
C ALA A 348 -35.88 -18.44 -7.85
#